data_AF-A0A2R4QGE8-F1
#
_entry.id   AF-A0A2R4QGE8-F1
#
_cell.length_a   1.000
_cell.length_b   1.000
_cell.length_c   1.000
_cell.angle_alpha   90.00
_cell.angle_beta   90.00
_cell.angle_gamma   90.00
#
_symmetry.space_group_name_H-M   'P 1'
#
loop_
_entity.id
_entity.type
_entity.pdbx_description
1 polymer ?
#
loop_
_entity_poly.entity_id
_entity_poly.type
_entity_poly.pdbx_seq_one_letter_code
_entity_poly.pdbx_strand_id
1 'polypeptide(L)'
;SDSEEESDAAKKVKEERLAAYAAKKAKKPVLIAKSNIILDVKPWDDETDMKAMEAAVRAVKTDGLLWGASKLVPLAYGIHKLQISSVVEDDKVSVDWLQEKLEEIEDYVQSVDIAAFNKV
;
A
#
# COMPACT_ATOMS: atom_id res chain seq x y z
N SER A 1 5.89 -28.00 36.79
CA SER A 1 6.05 -27.25 35.54
C SER A 1 5.52 -28.11 34.41
N ASP A 2 4.25 -27.93 34.04
CA ASP A 2 3.61 -28.67 32.93
C ASP A 2 2.43 -27.84 32.36
N SER A 3 2.50 -26.51 32.43
CA SER A 3 1.37 -25.63 32.06
C SER A 3 1.73 -24.57 31.01
N GLU A 4 2.93 -24.64 30.42
CA GLU A 4 3.39 -23.68 29.41
C GLU A 4 3.34 -24.25 27.97
N GLU A 5 3.48 -25.58 27.80
CA GLU A 5 3.49 -26.24 26.48
C GLU A 5 2.10 -26.39 25.82
N GLU A 6 1.01 -26.42 26.59
CA GLU A 6 -0.35 -26.54 26.07
C GLU A 6 -0.83 -25.25 25.37
N SER A 7 -0.16 -24.12 25.64
CA SER A 7 -0.57 -22.80 25.16
C SER A 7 -0.17 -22.53 23.70
N ASP A 8 0.97 -23.05 23.23
CA ASP A 8 1.46 -22.80 21.87
C ASP A 8 0.81 -23.69 20.81
N ALA A 9 0.55 -24.96 21.15
CA ALA A 9 -0.18 -25.87 20.26
C ALA A 9 -1.64 -25.40 20.06
N ALA A 10 -2.29 -24.92 21.12
CA ALA A 10 -3.65 -24.40 21.05
C ALA A 10 -3.75 -23.07 20.27
N LYS A 11 -2.72 -22.22 20.33
CA LYS A 11 -2.63 -20.97 19.54
C LYS A 11 -2.48 -21.27 18.05
N LYS A 12 -1.57 -22.17 17.67
CA LYS A 12 -1.36 -22.56 16.25
C LYS A 12 -2.61 -23.17 15.62
N VAL A 13 -3.31 -24.06 16.35
CA VAL A 13 -4.56 -24.67 15.85
C VAL A 13 -5.68 -23.64 15.70
N LYS A 14 -5.73 -22.60 16.55
CA LYS A 14 -6.67 -21.48 16.38
C LYS A 14 -6.30 -20.64 15.16
N GLU A 15 -5.04 -20.26 14.99
CA GLU A 15 -4.58 -19.49 13.83
C GLU A 15 -4.83 -20.22 12.52
N GLU A 16 -4.52 -21.52 12.45
CA GLU A 16 -4.80 -22.35 11.26
C GLU A 16 -6.31 -22.44 10.97
N ARG A 17 -7.15 -22.53 12.01
CA ARG A 17 -8.60 -22.51 11.83
C ARG A 17 -9.12 -21.15 11.38
N LEU A 18 -8.60 -20.05 11.91
CA LEU A 18 -8.95 -18.70 11.47
C LEU A 18 -8.52 -18.47 10.01
N ALA A 19 -7.31 -18.90 9.65
CA ALA A 19 -6.79 -18.82 8.28
C ALA A 19 -7.63 -19.69 7.32
N ALA A 20 -8.00 -20.91 7.72
CA ALA A 20 -8.87 -21.78 6.93
C ALA A 20 -10.30 -21.22 6.79
N TYR A 21 -10.82 -20.53 7.79
CA TYR A 21 -12.12 -19.86 7.73
C TYR A 21 -12.08 -18.62 6.82
N ALA A 22 -11.01 -17.82 6.91
CA ALA A 22 -10.75 -16.69 6.03
C ALA A 22 -10.62 -17.15 4.56
N ALA A 23 -9.85 -18.23 4.32
CA ALA A 23 -9.69 -18.84 3.00
C ALA A 23 -11.02 -19.39 2.43
N LYS A 24 -11.90 -19.93 3.28
CA LYS A 24 -13.25 -20.38 2.85
C LYS A 24 -14.18 -19.21 2.54
N LYS A 25 -14.10 -18.10 3.28
CA LYS A 25 -14.83 -16.86 2.94
C LYS A 25 -14.35 -16.25 1.62
N ALA A 26 -13.04 -16.28 1.37
CA ALA A 26 -12.42 -15.77 0.14
C ALA A 26 -12.83 -16.52 -1.15
N LYS A 27 -13.38 -17.74 -1.04
CA LYS A 27 -13.84 -18.54 -2.20
C LYS A 27 -15.23 -18.17 -2.73
N LYS A 28 -15.99 -17.32 -2.03
CA LYS A 28 -17.23 -16.77 -2.60
C LYS A 28 -16.85 -15.65 -3.57
N PRO A 29 -17.47 -15.53 -4.76
CA PRO A 29 -17.30 -14.36 -5.61
C PRO A 29 -17.88 -13.16 -4.85
N VAL A 30 -17.02 -12.47 -4.13
CA VAL A 30 -17.32 -11.18 -3.53
C VAL A 30 -17.19 -10.17 -4.67
N LEU A 31 -18.16 -9.28 -4.81
CA LEU A 31 -17.97 -8.06 -5.59
C LEU A 31 -16.89 -7.26 -4.87
N ILE A 32 -15.64 -7.42 -5.31
CA ILE A 32 -14.50 -6.69 -4.75
C ILE A 32 -14.59 -5.28 -5.31
N ALA A 33 -15.08 -4.35 -4.49
CA ALA A 33 -15.03 -2.93 -4.82
C ALA A 33 -13.55 -2.52 -4.92
N LYS A 34 -13.19 -1.85 -6.02
CA LYS A 34 -11.85 -1.36 -6.24
C LYS A 34 -11.88 0.13 -6.48
N SER A 35 -10.80 0.78 -6.09
CA SER A 35 -10.58 2.19 -6.39
C SER A 35 -9.25 2.36 -7.10
N ASN A 36 -9.26 3.11 -8.20
CA ASN A 36 -8.05 3.61 -8.83
C ASN A 36 -7.72 4.98 -8.24
N ILE A 37 -6.52 5.09 -7.70
CA ILE A 37 -6.04 6.29 -7.02
C ILE A 37 -4.78 6.75 -7.74
N ILE A 38 -4.76 8.02 -8.11
CA ILE A 38 -3.56 8.67 -8.64
C ILE A 38 -2.95 9.48 -7.49
N LEU A 39 -1.75 9.10 -7.09
CA LEU A 39 -0.99 9.71 -6.02
C LEU A 39 0.10 10.60 -6.60
N ASP A 40 0.22 11.80 -6.04
CA ASP A 40 1.30 12.75 -6.29
C ASP A 40 2.27 12.70 -5.10
N VAL A 41 3.39 12.01 -5.29
CA VAL A 41 4.47 11.87 -4.30
C VAL A 41 5.50 12.98 -4.55
N LYS A 42 5.66 13.88 -3.58
CA LYS A 42 6.56 15.04 -3.68
C LYS A 42 7.90 14.73 -3.03
N PRO A 43 9.03 15.01 -3.72
CA PRO A 43 10.34 14.92 -3.10
C PRO A 43 10.62 16.14 -2.21
N TRP A 44 11.74 16.09 -1.50
CA TRP A 44 12.24 17.23 -0.72
C TRP A 44 12.73 18.39 -1.61
N ASP A 45 13.45 18.05 -2.69
CA ASP A 45 14.11 19.02 -3.57
C ASP A 45 14.34 18.46 -4.98
N ASP A 46 15.11 19.19 -5.81
CA ASP A 46 15.46 18.82 -7.19
C ASP A 46 16.68 17.89 -7.31
N GLU A 47 17.35 17.57 -6.20
CA GLU A 47 18.48 16.63 -6.16
C GLU A 47 18.05 15.19 -5.81
N THR A 48 16.83 15.01 -5.29
CA THR A 48 16.26 13.71 -4.92
C THR A 48 16.24 12.73 -6.12
N ASP A 49 16.78 11.52 -5.95
CA ASP A 49 16.76 10.48 -7.00
C ASP A 49 15.33 9.95 -7.20
N MET A 50 14.68 10.46 -8.23
CA MET A 50 13.29 10.11 -8.57
C MET A 50 13.11 8.64 -8.96
N LYS A 51 14.14 7.97 -9.49
CA LYS A 51 14.06 6.54 -9.81
C LYS A 51 14.15 5.70 -8.53
N ALA A 52 15.02 6.09 -7.61
CA ALA A 52 15.10 5.45 -6.30
C ALA A 52 13.80 5.65 -5.51
N MET A 53 13.24 6.86 -5.53
CA MET A 53 11.95 7.15 -4.92
C MET A 53 10.83 6.27 -5.52
N GLU A 54 10.73 6.17 -6.85
CA GLU A 54 9.74 5.29 -7.48
C GLU A 54 9.94 3.82 -7.08
N ALA A 55 11.18 3.35 -7.02
CA ALA A 55 11.48 1.99 -6.58
C ALA A 55 11.07 1.74 -5.13
N ALA A 56 11.30 2.71 -4.23
CA ALA A 56 10.88 2.65 -2.84
C ALA A 56 9.34 2.63 -2.69
N VAL A 57 8.64 3.50 -3.42
CA VAL A 57 7.18 3.55 -3.48
C VAL A 57 6.62 2.19 -3.95
N ARG A 58 7.17 1.62 -5.04
CA ARG A 58 6.75 0.31 -5.57
C ARG A 58 7.14 -0.87 -4.68
N ALA A 59 8.08 -0.68 -3.75
CA ALA A 59 8.45 -1.70 -2.77
C ALA A 59 7.37 -1.88 -1.70
N VAL A 60 6.52 -0.87 -1.47
CA VAL A 60 5.32 -1.00 -0.64
C VAL A 60 4.37 -2.00 -1.29
N LYS A 61 4.15 -3.12 -0.62
CA LYS A 61 3.31 -4.23 -1.10
C LYS A 61 2.42 -4.71 0.03
N THR A 62 1.14 -4.88 -0.28
CA THR A 62 0.15 -5.49 0.61
C THR A 62 -0.89 -6.21 -0.23
N ASP A 63 -1.65 -7.12 0.38
CA ASP A 63 -2.77 -7.78 -0.29
C ASP A 63 -3.83 -6.74 -0.68
N GLY A 64 -4.28 -6.78 -1.92
CA GLY A 64 -5.24 -5.82 -2.47
C GLY A 64 -4.64 -4.51 -3.00
N LEU A 65 -3.31 -4.32 -3.00
CA LEU A 65 -2.65 -3.16 -3.62
C LEU A 65 -1.95 -3.55 -4.93
N LEU A 66 -2.23 -2.83 -6.00
CA LEU A 66 -1.56 -2.97 -7.30
C LEU A 66 -1.04 -1.62 -7.78
N TRP A 67 0.25 -1.55 -8.09
CA TRP A 67 0.85 -0.37 -8.70
C TRP A 67 0.65 -0.35 -10.22
N GLY A 68 0.25 0.79 -10.75
CA GLY A 68 0.04 1.05 -12.16
C GLY A 68 1.18 1.85 -12.81
N ALA A 69 0.81 2.60 -13.85
CA ALA A 69 1.70 3.50 -14.56
C ALA A 69 2.11 4.69 -13.68
N SER A 70 3.31 5.19 -13.92
CA SER A 70 3.91 6.35 -13.27
C SER A 70 4.46 7.33 -14.31
N LYS A 71 4.59 8.60 -13.93
CA LYS A 71 5.29 9.63 -14.70
C LYS A 71 5.82 10.71 -13.77
N LEU A 72 6.87 11.41 -14.21
CA LEU A 72 7.33 12.62 -13.53
C LEU A 72 6.56 13.83 -14.06
N VAL A 73 6.03 14.64 -13.15
CA VAL A 73 5.29 15.86 -13.47
C VAL A 73 6.03 17.05 -12.87
N PRO A 74 6.37 18.09 -13.67
CA PRO A 74 6.98 19.30 -13.13
C PRO A 74 6.09 19.97 -12.09
N LEU A 75 6.69 20.44 -10.99
CA LEU A 75 6.05 21.27 -9.98
C LEU A 75 6.47 22.74 -10.13
N ALA A 76 7.69 23.06 -9.70
CA ALA A 76 8.29 24.39 -9.76
C ALA A 76 9.80 24.28 -9.50
N TYR A 77 10.57 25.29 -9.93
CA TYR A 77 12.00 25.42 -9.59
C TYR A 77 12.86 24.17 -9.88
N GLY A 78 12.56 23.42 -10.95
CA GLY A 78 13.28 22.19 -11.30
C GLY A 78 12.79 20.92 -10.58
N ILE A 79 11.97 21.07 -9.54
CA ILE A 79 11.41 19.95 -8.78
C ILE A 79 10.32 19.25 -9.60
N HIS A 80 10.39 17.92 -9.62
CA HIS A 80 9.38 17.05 -10.23
C HIS A 80 8.71 16.21 -9.15
N LYS A 81 7.39 16.06 -9.21
CA LYS A 81 6.68 15.05 -8.42
C LYS A 81 6.58 13.74 -9.19
N LEU A 82 6.56 12.62 -8.47
CA LEU A 82 6.19 11.34 -9.03
C LEU A 82 4.66 11.21 -8.97
N GLN A 83 4.02 11.17 -10.14
CA GLN A 83 2.60 10.85 -10.26
C GLN A 83 2.46 9.36 -10.58
N ILE A 84 1.84 8.59 -9.69
CA ILE A 84 1.70 7.13 -9.82
C ILE A 84 0.25 6.68 -9.60
N SER A 85 -0.24 5.82 -10.47
CA SER A 85 -1.55 5.17 -10.30
C SER A 85 -1.41 3.93 -9.42
N SER A 86 -2.40 3.69 -8.58
CA SER A 86 -2.59 2.46 -7.83
C SER A 86 -4.03 1.99 -7.96
N VAL A 87 -4.25 0.69 -7.88
CA VAL A 87 -5.57 0.07 -7.73
C VAL A 87 -5.59 -0.63 -6.38
N VAL A 88 -6.55 -0.25 -5.55
CA VAL A 88 -6.75 -0.81 -4.22
C VAL A 88 -8.05 -1.59 -4.15
N GLU A 89 -8.06 -2.66 -3.36
CA GLU A 89 -9.28 -3.33 -2.90
C GLU A 89 -9.78 -2.60 -1.67
N ASP A 90 -10.94 -1.94 -1.78
CA ASP A 90 -11.45 -1.00 -0.76
C ASP A 90 -11.63 -1.67 0.62
N ASP A 91 -11.97 -2.96 0.64
CA ASP A 91 -12.15 -3.74 1.86
C ASP A 91 -10.84 -4.14 2.56
N LYS A 92 -9.68 -3.94 1.92
CA LYS A 92 -8.37 -4.41 2.41
C LYS A 92 -7.35 -3.30 2.61
N VAL A 93 -7.38 -2.27 1.76
CA VAL A 93 -6.35 -1.23 1.73
C VAL A 93 -7.02 0.11 1.94
N SER A 94 -6.73 0.74 3.07
CA SER A 94 -7.12 2.12 3.33
C SER A 94 -6.22 3.08 2.54
N VAL A 95 -6.81 4.12 1.97
CA VAL A 95 -6.06 5.18 1.27
C VAL A 95 -5.19 5.97 2.24
N ASP A 96 -5.72 6.26 3.43
CA ASP A 96 -4.98 6.98 4.48
C ASP A 96 -3.74 6.19 4.90
N TRP A 97 -3.90 4.87 5.11
CA TRP A 97 -2.77 3.98 5.40
C TRP A 97 -1.73 3.98 4.27
N LEU A 98 -2.18 3.99 3.01
CA LEU A 98 -1.27 4.02 1.87
C LEU A 98 -0.49 5.33 1.82
N GLN A 99 -1.12 6.47 2.09
CA GLN A 99 -0.43 7.77 2.17
C GLN A 99 0.59 7.79 3.30
N GLU A 100 0.17 7.45 4.53
CA GLU A 100 1.05 7.39 5.70
C GLU A 100 2.25 6.47 5.43
N LYS A 101 2.02 5.30 4.83
CA LYS A 101 3.10 4.34 4.55
C LYS A 101 4.12 4.84 3.54
N LEU A 102 3.70 5.71 2.61
CA LEU A 102 4.59 6.34 1.65
C LEU A 102 5.33 7.54 2.26
N GLU A 103 4.70 8.27 3.17
CA GLU A 103 5.33 9.37 3.91
C GLU A 103 6.40 8.88 4.90
N GLU A 104 6.31 7.63 5.38
CA GLU A 104 7.38 6.97 6.14
C GLU A 104 8.69 6.79 5.34
N ILE A 105 8.68 6.99 4.01
CA ILE A 105 9.88 6.95 3.16
C ILE A 105 10.60 8.31 3.23
N GLU A 106 11.00 8.70 4.43
CA GLU A 106 11.50 10.05 4.76
C GLU A 106 12.75 10.46 3.95
N ASP A 107 13.55 9.48 3.50
CA ASP A 107 14.75 9.72 2.68
C ASP A 107 14.43 10.35 1.31
N TYR A 108 13.22 10.14 0.79
CA TYR A 108 12.83 10.59 -0.55
C TYR A 108 11.54 11.41 -0.57
N VAL A 109 10.58 11.11 0.30
CA VAL A 109 9.22 11.64 0.23
C VAL A 109 9.04 12.76 1.27
N GLN A 110 8.65 13.94 0.80
CA GLN A 110 8.24 15.06 1.65
C GLN A 110 6.75 14.96 2.04
N SER A 111 5.90 14.62 1.07
CA SER A 111 4.45 14.48 1.27
C SER A 111 3.79 13.73 0.12
N VAL A 112 2.57 13.22 0.37
CA VAL A 112 1.76 12.52 -0.62
C VAL A 112 0.36 13.14 -0.73
N ASP A 113 -0.03 13.55 -1.93
CA ASP A 113 -1.36 14.08 -2.22
C ASP A 113 -2.16 13.15 -3.16
N ILE A 114 -3.47 13.15 -3.01
CA ILE A 114 -4.38 12.47 -3.95
C ILE A 114 -4.66 13.40 -5.13
N ALA A 115 -4.13 13.07 -6.29
CA ALA A 115 -4.39 13.80 -7.54
C ALA A 115 -5.77 13.44 -8.15
N ALA A 116 -6.16 12.17 -8.04
CA ALA A 116 -7.47 11.70 -8.50
C ALA A 116 -7.89 10.43 -7.78
N PHE A 117 -9.20 10.23 -7.65
CA PHE A 117 -9.81 9.04 -7.06
C PHE A 117 -11.00 8.59 -7.92
N ASN A 118 -10.96 7.37 -8.44
CA ASN A 118 -12.00 6.81 -9.31
C ASN A 118 -12.41 5.43 -8.80
N LYS A 119 -13.71 5.17 -8.64
CA LYS A 119 -14.22 3.83 -8.33
C LYS A 119 -14.21 2.96 -9.59
N VAL A 120 -13.88 1.68 -9.46
CA VAL A 120 -13.68 0.71 -10.56
C VAL A 120 -14.42 -0.59 -10.30
#